data_AF-A0A2N9FVN1-F1
#
_entry.id   AF-A0A2N9FVN1-F1
#
_cell.length_a   1.000
_cell.length_b   1.000
_cell.length_c   1.000
_cell.angle_alpha   90.00
_cell.angle_beta   90.00
_cell.angle_gamma   90.00
#
_symmetry.space_group_name_H-M   'P 1'
#
loop_
_entity.id
_entity.type
_entity.pdbx_description
1 polymer ?
#
loop_
_entity_poly.entity_id
_entity_poly.type
_entity_poly.pdbx_seq_one_letter_code
_entity_poly.pdbx_strand_id
1 'polypeptide(L)'
;MAPDIILKVKEEIERLVAANFIRPARYVEWLSKIVHVMKKNGKLRICVDFRNLNNATPKDEYPMPMADLLVDGVAGYQILSMMDGHSGYNQIFIAEEDVYKTAFRCPGSIGTFEWIVMPFGLKMLVQHTKKQ
;
A
#
# COMPACT_ATOMS: atom_id res chain seq x y z
N MET A 1 -12.80 0.81 20.68
CA MET A 1 -12.81 -0.21 19.61
C MET A 1 -13.32 -1.49 20.27
N ALA A 2 -14.31 -2.17 19.68
CA ALA A 2 -14.87 -3.38 20.29
C ALA A 2 -13.78 -4.46 20.45
N PRO A 3 -13.79 -5.25 21.54
CA PRO A 3 -12.77 -6.26 21.80
C PRO A 3 -12.61 -7.27 20.65
N ASP A 4 -13.71 -7.61 19.96
CA ASP A 4 -13.71 -8.52 18.81
C ASP A 4 -12.92 -8.00 17.61
N ILE A 5 -12.90 -6.68 17.40
CA ILE A 5 -12.17 -6.05 16.30
C ILE A 5 -10.66 -6.06 16.60
N ILE A 6 -10.27 -5.89 17.86
CA ILE A 6 -8.86 -5.91 18.27
C ILE A 6 -8.25 -7.28 18.01
N LEU A 7 -8.99 -8.36 18.28
CA LEU A 7 -8.55 -9.72 18.00
C LEU A 7 -8.33 -9.94 16.50
N LYS A 8 -9.30 -9.54 15.66
CA LYS A 8 -9.18 -9.64 14.20
C LYS A 8 -8.06 -8.77 13.62
N VAL A 9 -7.81 -7.60 14.21
CA VAL A 9 -6.67 -6.75 13.82
C VAL A 9 -5.36 -7.48 14.14
N LYS A 10 -5.26 -8.12 15.31
CA LYS A 10 -4.07 -8.88 15.69
C LYS A 10 -3.80 -10.05 14.73
N GLU A 11 -4.82 -10.83 14.40
CA GLU A 11 -4.72 -11.94 13.43
C GLU A 11 -4.23 -11.46 12.05
N GLU A 12 -4.78 -10.34 11.56
CA GLU A 12 -4.36 -9.80 10.26
C GLU A 12 -2.93 -9.22 10.32
N ILE A 13 -2.51 -8.61 11.43
CA ILE A 13 -1.11 -8.17 11.63
C ILE A 13 -0.16 -9.37 11.61
N GLU A 14 -0.47 -10.46 12.33
CA GLU A 14 0.36 -11.67 12.33
C GLU A 14 0.50 -12.26 10.92
N ARG A 15 -0.60 -12.26 10.14
CA ARG A 15 -0.57 -12.68 8.74
C ARG A 15 0.32 -11.78 7.87
N LEU A 16 0.26 -10.46 8.07
CA LEU A 16 1.08 -9.50 7.32
C LEU A 16 2.57 -9.63 7.68
N VAL A 17 2.89 -9.90 8.95
CA VAL A 17 4.26 -10.20 9.40
C VAL A 17 4.74 -11.51 8.77
N ALA A 18 3.92 -12.56 8.80
CA ALA A 18 4.28 -13.85 8.19
C ALA A 18 4.49 -13.78 6.68
N ALA A 19 3.77 -12.87 5.99
CA ALA A 19 3.95 -12.58 4.58
C ALA A 19 5.16 -11.66 4.28
N ASN A 20 5.88 -11.21 5.31
CA ASN A 20 7.00 -10.26 5.22
C ASN A 20 6.62 -8.93 4.55
N PHE A 21 5.35 -8.51 4.69
CA PHE A 21 4.87 -7.23 4.16
C PHE A 21 5.14 -6.08 5.13
N ILE A 22 5.19 -6.38 6.43
CA ILE A 22 5.44 -5.42 7.51
C ILE A 22 6.53 -5.93 8.45
N ARG A 23 7.28 -5.00 9.06
CA ARG A 23 8.27 -5.27 10.11
C ARG A 23 8.01 -4.44 11.36
N PRO A 24 8.44 -4.90 12.54
CA PRO A 24 8.42 -4.06 13.74
C PRO A 24 9.33 -2.83 13.55
N ALA A 25 8.79 -1.65 13.86
CA ALA A 25 9.49 -0.39 13.73
C ALA A 25 10.45 -0.20 14.91
N ARG A 26 11.70 0.20 14.66
CA ARG A 26 12.68 0.52 15.72
C ARG A 26 12.74 2.02 16.02
N TYR A 27 12.69 2.84 14.98
CA TYR A 27 12.78 4.29 15.06
C TYR A 27 11.70 4.89 14.17
N VAL A 28 10.85 5.73 14.74
CA VAL A 28 9.66 6.22 14.05
C VAL A 28 9.62 7.74 14.09
N GLU A 29 9.85 8.36 12.94
CA GLU A 29 9.69 9.80 12.75
C GLU A 29 8.29 10.15 12.22
N TRP A 30 7.72 9.25 11.41
CA TRP A 30 6.40 9.41 10.81
C TRP A 30 5.44 8.38 11.38
N LEU A 31 4.28 8.80 11.87
CA LEU A 31 3.33 7.88 12.47
C LEU A 31 1.94 8.06 11.86
N SER A 32 1.50 7.06 11.11
CA SER A 32 0.16 6.99 10.54
C SER A 32 -0.80 6.17 11.40
N LYS A 33 -2.09 6.49 11.32
CA LYS A 33 -3.15 5.74 12.00
C LYS A 33 -3.62 4.59 11.13
N ILE A 34 -3.97 3.45 11.74
CA ILE A 34 -4.67 2.40 11.01
C ILE A 34 -6.17 2.69 10.94
N VAL A 35 -6.74 2.28 9.82
CA VAL A 35 -8.17 2.26 9.54
C VAL A 35 -8.54 0.81 9.22
N HIS A 36 -9.51 0.27 9.94
CA HIS A 36 -10.01 -1.07 9.67
C HIS A 36 -11.21 -0.98 8.74
N VAL A 37 -11.20 -1.77 7.66
CA VAL A 37 -12.29 -1.84 6.70
C VAL A 37 -12.78 -3.27 6.63
N MET A 38 -14.07 -3.47 6.88
CA MET A 38 -14.71 -4.78 6.71
C MET A 38 -15.04 -5.00 5.24
N LYS A 39 -14.47 -6.03 4.62
CA LYS A 39 -14.89 -6.46 3.28
C LYS A 39 -16.29 -7.08 3.34
N LYS A 40 -17.00 -7.07 2.20
CA LYS A 40 -18.28 -7.79 2.02
C LYS A 40 -18.18 -9.27 2.39
N ASN A 41 -16.99 -9.87 2.23
CA ASN A 41 -16.70 -11.27 2.55
C ASN A 41 -16.44 -11.51 4.06
N GLY A 42 -16.69 -10.52 4.93
CA GLY A 42 -16.48 -10.63 6.38
C GLY A 42 -15.02 -10.53 6.85
N LYS A 43 -14.04 -10.56 5.93
CA LYS A 43 -12.62 -10.38 6.23
C LYS A 43 -12.30 -8.92 6.58
N LEU A 44 -11.51 -8.73 7.63
CA LEU A 44 -10.94 -7.43 7.99
C LEU A 44 -9.79 -7.10 7.03
N ARG A 45 -9.73 -5.85 6.57
CA ARG A 45 -8.56 -5.30 5.88
C ARG A 45 -8.00 -4.17 6.71
N ILE A 46 -6.70 -4.21 6.98
CA ILE A 46 -5.97 -3.10 7.59
C ILE A 46 -5.56 -2.15 6.47
N CYS A 47 -6.04 -0.92 6.56
CA CYS A 47 -5.61 0.19 5.73
C CYS A 47 -4.85 1.18 6.62
N VAL A 48 -3.90 1.90 6.05
CA VAL A 48 -3.19 2.97 6.76
C VAL A 48 -3.62 4.31 6.16
N ASP A 49 -3.89 5.27 7.03
CA ASP A 49 -4.31 6.61 6.59
C ASP A 49 -3.10 7.44 6.15
N PHE A 50 -2.78 7.39 4.86
CA PHE A 50 -1.69 8.14 4.24
C PHE A 50 -2.07 9.57 3.83
N ARG A 51 -3.19 10.14 4.27
CA ARG A 51 -3.59 11.50 3.83
C ARG A 51 -2.52 12.55 4.13
N ASN A 52 -1.92 12.50 5.32
CA ASN A 52 -0.86 13.43 5.71
C ASN A 52 0.41 13.21 4.90
N LEU A 53 0.80 11.94 4.70
CA LEU A 53 1.98 11.58 3.92
C LEU A 53 1.81 11.98 2.44
N ASN A 54 0.64 11.72 1.86
CA ASN A 54 0.33 12.08 0.48
C ASN A 54 0.27 13.61 0.24
N ASN A 55 -0.03 14.40 1.27
CA ASN A 55 -0.01 15.87 1.19
C ASN A 55 1.40 16.46 1.37
N ALA A 56 2.22 15.84 2.21
CA ALA A 56 3.61 16.25 2.41
C ALA A 56 4.51 15.87 1.22
N THR A 57 4.13 14.82 0.49
CA THR A 57 4.86 14.36 -0.69
C THR A 57 4.53 15.24 -1.91
N PRO A 58 5.53 15.79 -2.61
CA PRO A 58 5.30 16.52 -3.85
C PRO A 58 4.61 15.63 -4.89
N LYS A 59 3.68 16.22 -5.63
CA LYS A 59 2.92 15.50 -6.67
C LYS A 59 3.87 15.14 -7.81
N ASP A 60 3.88 13.87 -8.20
CA ASP A 60 4.54 13.43 -9.43
C ASP A 60 3.76 13.99 -10.64
N GLU A 61 4.43 14.81 -11.45
CA GLU A 61 3.90 15.39 -12.69
C GLU A 61 4.36 14.59 -13.91
N TYR A 62 4.74 13.32 -13.75
CA TYR A 62 5.02 12.50 -14.91
C TYR A 62 3.76 12.36 -15.78
N PRO A 63 3.80 12.74 -17.05
CA PRO A 63 2.67 12.56 -17.94
C PRO A 63 2.50 11.06 -18.17
N MET A 64 1.46 10.46 -17.57
CA MET A 64 1.03 9.14 -18.02
C MET A 64 0.71 9.25 -19.51
N PRO A 65 1.18 8.30 -20.35
CA PRO A 65 0.81 8.30 -21.75
C PRO A 65 -0.71 8.36 -21.83
N MET A 66 -1.19 9.38 -22.53
CA MET A 66 -2.63 9.63 -22.66
C MET A 66 -3.28 8.35 -23.18
N ALA A 67 -4.40 7.96 -22.59
CA ALA A 67 -5.10 6.72 -22.95
C ALA A 67 -5.30 6.61 -24.48
N ASP A 68 -5.53 7.75 -25.14
CA ASP A 68 -5.70 7.83 -26.60
C ASP A 68 -4.46 7.36 -27.38
N LEU A 69 -3.24 7.70 -26.94
CA LEU A 69 -2.00 7.22 -27.58
C LEU A 69 -1.81 5.70 -27.44
N LEU A 70 -2.25 5.15 -26.29
CA LEU A 70 -2.21 3.71 -26.08
C LEU A 70 -3.24 3.02 -26.97
N VAL A 71 -4.46 3.56 -27.05
CA VAL A 71 -5.56 3.02 -27.89
C VAL A 71 -5.20 3.06 -29.37
N ASP A 72 -4.62 4.16 -29.86
CA ASP A 72 -4.14 4.28 -31.25
C ASP A 72 -3.04 3.26 -31.54
N GLY A 73 -2.15 2.99 -30.56
CA GLY A 73 -1.12 1.97 -30.67
C GLY A 73 -1.67 0.53 -30.77
N VAL A 74 -2.83 0.24 -30.17
CA VAL A 74 -3.47 -1.08 -30.24
C VAL A 74 -4.53 -1.24 -31.33
N ALA A 75 -4.94 -0.16 -31.99
CA ALA A 75 -6.02 -0.15 -33.00
C ALA A 75 -5.76 -1.05 -34.23
N GLY A 76 -4.52 -1.51 -34.46
CA GLY A 76 -4.15 -2.41 -35.56
C GLY A 76 -4.06 -3.90 -35.20
N TYR A 77 -4.24 -4.29 -33.93
CA TYR A 77 -4.08 -5.68 -33.50
C TYR A 77 -5.43 -6.41 -33.44
N GLN A 78 -5.47 -7.64 -33.98
CA GLN A 78 -6.68 -8.46 -34.02
C GLN A 78 -7.03 -9.10 -32.67
N ILE A 79 -6.07 -9.20 -31.74
CA ILE A 79 -6.23 -9.82 -30.43
C ILE A 79 -5.55 -8.95 -29.39
N LEU A 80 -6.30 -8.60 -28.34
CA LEU A 80 -5.80 -7.92 -27.15
C LEU A 80 -6.02 -8.82 -25.93
N SER A 81 -4.97 -9.04 -25.15
CA SER A 81 -5.07 -9.71 -23.86
C SER A 81 -4.88 -8.69 -22.74
N MET A 82 -5.88 -8.56 -21.88
CA MET A 82 -5.79 -7.75 -20.66
C MET A 82 -5.44 -8.65 -19.48
N MET A 83 -4.33 -8.33 -18.80
CA MET A 83 -3.92 -9.00 -17.58
C MET A 83 -4.26 -8.09 -16.38
N ASP A 84 -5.02 -8.62 -15.42
CA ASP A 84 -5.39 -7.89 -14.20
C ASP A 84 -4.29 -8.03 -13.14
N GLY A 85 -3.67 -6.90 -12.79
CA GLY A 85 -2.61 -6.80 -11.79
C GLY A 85 -3.12 -6.47 -10.39
N HIS A 86 -4.32 -6.89 -9.99
CA HIS A 86 -4.96 -6.49 -8.74
C HIS A 86 -4.13 -6.75 -7.47
N SER A 87 -3.22 -7.72 -7.51
CA SER A 87 -2.27 -8.05 -6.43
C SER A 87 -0.87 -7.45 -6.59
N GLY A 88 -0.57 -6.78 -7.71
CA GLY A 88 0.77 -6.31 -8.06
C GLY A 88 1.35 -5.29 -7.07
N TYR A 89 0.49 -4.51 -6.39
CA TYR A 89 0.94 -3.52 -5.40
C TYR A 89 1.72 -4.12 -4.24
N ASN A 90 1.31 -5.31 -3.77
CA ASN A 90 1.99 -6.00 -2.67
C ASN A 90 3.33 -6.63 -3.09
N GLN A 91 3.65 -6.62 -4.40
CA GLN A 91 4.92 -7.14 -4.94
C GLN A 91 5.96 -6.03 -5.13
N ILE A 92 5.55 -4.76 -5.03
CA ILE A 92 6.45 -3.62 -5.18
C ILE A 92 7.04 -3.27 -3.82
N PHE A 93 8.35 -3.42 -3.69
CA PHE A 93 9.08 -2.99 -2.49
C PHE A 93 9.19 -1.47 -2.44
N ILE A 94 9.06 -0.92 -1.23
CA ILE A 94 9.36 0.48 -0.95
C ILE A 94 10.89 0.63 -0.92
N ALA A 95 11.40 1.75 -1.39
CA ALA A 95 12.81 2.09 -1.22
C ALA A 95 13.17 2.07 0.27
N GLU A 96 14.30 1.48 0.65
CA GLU A 96 14.69 1.35 2.07
C GLU A 96 14.72 2.69 2.81
N GLU A 97 15.06 3.76 2.09
CA GLU A 97 15.07 5.15 2.56
C GLU A 97 13.68 5.72 2.83
N ASP A 98 12.61 5.15 2.29
CA ASP A 98 11.23 5.62 2.46
C ASP A 98 10.39 4.73 3.38
N VAL A 99 10.90 3.54 3.75
CA VAL A 99 10.20 2.59 4.62
C VAL A 99 9.80 3.24 5.95
N TYR A 100 10.69 4.04 6.57
CA TYR A 100 10.42 4.67 7.86
C TYR A 100 9.25 5.67 7.81
N LYS A 101 8.94 6.23 6.63
CA LYS A 101 7.83 7.18 6.44
C LYS A 101 6.47 6.49 6.50
N THR A 102 6.46 5.16 6.31
CA THR A 102 5.24 4.35 6.26
C THR A 102 4.90 3.68 7.59
N ALA A 103 5.55 4.07 8.68
CA ALA A 103 5.26 3.50 9.98
C ALA A 103 3.84 3.83 10.45
N PHE A 104 3.20 2.85 11.08
CA PHE A 104 1.83 2.97 11.57
C PHE A 104 1.68 2.38 12.96
N ARG A 105 0.78 2.99 13.73
CA ARG A 105 0.46 2.55 15.09
C ARG A 105 -0.74 1.62 15.10
N CYS A 106 -0.56 0.41 15.63
CA CYS A 106 -1.67 -0.48 15.92
C CYS A 106 -2.41 -0.02 17.21
N PRO A 107 -3.74 -0.11 17.27
CA PRO A 107 -4.52 0.15 18.47
C PRO A 107 -4.22 -0.93 19.52
N GLY A 108 -4.18 -0.53 20.80
CA GLY A 108 -3.84 -1.42 21.92
C GLY A 108 -2.33 -1.56 22.15
N SER A 109 -1.93 -2.60 22.91
CA SER A 109 -0.54 -2.88 23.28
C SER A 109 0.23 -3.69 22.22
N ILE A 110 -0.21 -3.65 20.95
CA ILE A 110 0.31 -4.49 19.85
C ILE A 110 1.64 -3.93 19.30
N GLY A 111 1.85 -2.61 19.37
CA GLY A 111 3.10 -1.95 18.96
C GLY A 111 3.00 -1.16 17.66
N THR A 112 4.17 -0.81 17.12
CA THR A 112 4.33 0.01 15.90
C THR A 112 5.06 -0.81 14.83
N PHE A 113 4.59 -0.71 13.59
CA PHE A 113 5.12 -1.47 12.45
C PHE A 113 5.36 -0.54 11.26
N GLU A 114 6.26 -0.94 10.38
CA GLU A 114 6.61 -0.28 9.12
C GLU A 114 6.24 -1.19 7.94
N TRP A 115 5.85 -0.60 6.80
CA TRP A 115 5.61 -1.34 5.57
C TRP A 115 6.88 -1.49 4.74
N ILE A 116 7.16 -2.71 4.29
CA ILE A 116 8.30 -3.01 3.41
C ILE A 116 7.83 -3.05 1.95
N VAL A 117 6.61 -3.55 1.73
CA VAL A 117 5.93 -3.54 0.43
C VAL A 117 4.94 -2.40 0.36
N MET A 118 4.63 -1.96 -0.84
CA MET A 118 3.80 -0.80 -1.03
C MET A 118 2.37 -1.01 -0.52
N PRO A 119 1.93 -0.24 0.49
CA PRO A 119 0.59 -0.37 1.03
C PRO A 119 -0.42 0.33 0.12
N PHE A 120 -1.66 -0.16 0.16
CA PHE A 120 -2.76 0.48 -0.53
C PHE A 120 -3.03 1.88 0.02
N GLY A 121 -3.26 2.83 -0.90
CA GLY A 121 -3.58 4.22 -0.56
C GLY A 121 -2.38 5.17 -0.55
N LEU A 122 -1.17 4.66 -0.79
CA LEU A 122 0.00 5.50 -1.08
C LEU A 122 -0.06 5.99 -2.52
N LYS A 123 0.09 7.31 -2.74
CA LYS A 123 0.00 7.92 -4.08
C LYS A 123 1.23 7.64 -4.96
N MET A 124 2.32 7.15 -4.38
CA MET A 124 3.58 6.91 -5.09
C MET A 124 3.56 5.60 -5.89
N LEU A 125 2.94 5.59 -7.06
CA LEU A 125 3.02 4.50 -8.06
C LEU A 125 3.13 5.19 -9.42
N VAL A 126 4.30 5.32 -10.05
CA VAL A 126 4.73 4.35 -11.08
C VAL A 126 6.22 4.49 -11.47
N GLN A 127 6.96 5.52 -11.02
CA GLN A 127 8.25 5.88 -11.65
C GLN A 127 9.51 5.34 -10.95
N HIS A 128 9.58 5.27 -9.62
CA HIS A 128 10.85 4.87 -8.96
C HIS A 128 11.25 3.42 -9.28
N THR A 129 10.29 2.58 -9.64
CA THR A 129 10.50 1.21 -10.15
C THR A 129 10.65 1.12 -11.67
N LYS A 130 10.40 2.19 -12.44
CA LYS A 130 10.68 2.26 -13.89
C LYS A 130 12.05 2.88 -14.22
N LYS A 131 12.79 3.35 -13.21
CA LYS A 131 14.15 3.87 -13.34
C LYS A 131 15.25 2.82 -13.13
N GLN A 132 14.87 1.54 -12.94
CA GLN A 132 15.78 0.40 -13.02
C GLN A 132 15.58 -0.36 -14.33
#